data_AF-D4YRV7-F1
#
_entry.id   AF-D4YRV7-F1
#
_cell.length_a   1.000
_cell.length_b   1.000
_cell.length_c   1.000
_cell.angle_alpha   90.00
_cell.angle_beta   90.00
_cell.angle_gamma   90.00
#
_symmetry.space_group_name_H-M   'P 1'
#
loop_
_entity.id
_entity.type
_entity.pdbx_description
1 polymer ?
#
loop_
_entity_poly.entity_id
_entity_poly.type
_entity_poly.pdbx_seq_one_letter_code
_entity_poly.pdbx_strand_id
1 'polypeptide(L)'
;MIKNKFKYLIASAALMAAFLSAPLAHADETSSNSSSSQNQSSAVANSSSSSSTSTDQNNSEADKQSSSSSSSSNTSTSSSSTSSSSSKQSSTATTAKKKTKTTKTTTKVWKTINGKKYYLVNGKKTTGYKKIGNYWYVFIKKGVVLTGVRKIPNKSTYGYFNAAGHRQFKNTKTSKAYYWINKSGTITGIKNYAKVISQLPEMPTGCEITAVTMMINFAGVKVTKQQAAKVMHYSSNPNKGFIGSPYKKWPGGYWVAQNGIKSVVKHYLGTSQVMTGASMTSIKKKLLRSHCVVMWVGMFDGISNHAITLTGYHNGLIYFMDPWTGTKRSIKESTLKVHWALDAHRALSY
;
A
#
# COMPACT_ATOMS: atom_id res chain seq x y z
N MET A 1 5.15 -35.11 45.28
CA MET A 1 5.31 -33.76 45.86
C MET A 1 6.68 -33.20 45.47
N ILE A 2 6.74 -31.90 45.09
CA ILE A 2 7.93 -31.00 45.10
C ILE A 2 8.99 -31.26 44.00
N LYS A 3 8.98 -30.55 42.85
CA LYS A 3 9.60 -29.23 42.51
C LYS A 3 11.14 -29.19 42.54
N ASN A 4 11.76 -28.93 41.37
CA ASN A 4 12.80 -27.90 41.14
C ASN A 4 13.21 -27.87 39.64
N LYS A 5 12.63 -26.98 38.83
CA LYS A 5 13.16 -25.63 38.45
C LYS A 5 14.50 -25.67 37.70
N PHE A 6 14.41 -25.74 36.37
CA PHE A 6 15.45 -25.36 35.42
C PHE A 6 15.81 -23.87 35.60
N LYS A 7 17.09 -23.60 35.90
CA LYS A 7 17.69 -22.26 35.85
C LYS A 7 18.03 -21.93 34.40
N TYR A 8 17.42 -20.88 33.84
CA TYR A 8 17.91 -20.25 32.61
C TYR A 8 18.96 -19.22 33.01
N LEU A 9 20.22 -19.55 32.73
CA LEU A 9 21.34 -18.62 32.78
C LEU A 9 21.29 -17.76 31.51
N ILE A 10 20.95 -16.48 31.63
CA ILE A 10 21.17 -15.52 30.53
C ILE A 10 22.56 -14.95 30.76
N ALA A 11 23.48 -15.30 29.86
CA ALA A 11 24.80 -14.68 29.80
C ALA A 11 24.64 -13.19 29.45
N SER A 12 24.90 -12.33 30.42
CA SER A 12 25.15 -10.91 30.22
C SER A 12 26.53 -10.74 29.61
N ALA A 13 26.61 -10.64 28.28
CA ALA A 13 27.80 -10.16 27.61
C ALA A 13 27.84 -8.62 27.73
N ALA A 14 28.51 -8.14 28.78
CA ALA A 14 28.98 -6.76 28.85
C ALA A 14 30.16 -6.61 27.88
N LEU A 15 29.89 -6.21 26.64
CA LEU A 15 30.93 -5.74 25.73
C LEU A 15 30.92 -4.21 25.77
N MET A 16 31.83 -3.63 26.55
CA MET A 16 32.23 -2.23 26.37
C MET A 16 32.81 -2.10 24.97
N ALA A 17 32.12 -1.39 24.08
CA ALA A 17 32.66 -0.99 22.79
C ALA A 17 32.52 0.53 22.68
N ALA A 18 33.66 1.18 22.47
CA ALA A 18 33.79 2.61 22.25
C ALA A 18 32.85 3.07 21.11
N PHE A 19 32.05 4.09 21.40
CA PHE A 19 31.09 4.65 20.45
C PHE A 19 31.81 5.47 19.38
N LEU A 20 31.82 4.95 18.14
CA LEU A 20 31.87 5.78 16.94
C LEU A 20 30.42 6.18 16.62
N SER A 21 30.14 7.47 16.66
CA SER A 21 28.84 8.08 16.36
C SER A 21 28.30 7.60 15.01
N ALA A 22 27.29 6.73 15.03
CA ALA A 22 26.51 6.42 13.84
C ALA A 22 25.65 7.64 13.45
N PRO A 23 25.52 7.98 12.16
CA PRO A 23 24.75 9.14 11.74
C PRO A 23 23.26 8.97 12.10
N LEU A 24 22.69 10.01 12.69
CA LEU A 24 21.27 10.16 12.99
C LEU A 24 20.41 9.79 11.78
N ALA A 25 19.36 9.00 12.00
CA ALA A 25 18.34 8.77 11.00
C ALA A 25 17.67 10.11 10.64
N HIS A 26 17.80 10.55 9.40
CA HIS A 26 17.21 11.81 8.93
C HIS A 26 15.67 11.70 8.85
N ALA A 27 14.99 12.71 9.38
CA ALA A 27 13.57 12.94 9.12
C ALA A 27 13.39 13.30 7.63
N ASP A 28 12.35 12.76 6.99
CA ASP A 28 12.08 12.98 5.57
C ASP A 28 11.07 14.14 5.43
N GLU A 29 11.57 15.35 5.13
CA GLU A 29 10.74 16.47 4.69
C GLU A 29 10.30 16.27 3.24
N THR A 30 9.00 16.43 3.00
CA THR A 30 8.42 16.38 1.65
C THR A 30 8.86 17.59 0.84
N SER A 31 9.82 17.42 -0.08
CA SER A 31 10.12 18.43 -1.09
C SER A 31 9.16 18.34 -2.28
N SER A 32 8.25 19.31 -2.37
CA SER A 32 7.61 19.72 -3.62
C SER A 32 8.50 20.76 -4.29
N ASN A 33 9.00 20.44 -5.48
CA ASN A 33 9.79 21.38 -6.28
C ASN A 33 8.85 22.30 -7.09
N SER A 34 8.92 23.60 -6.83
CA SER A 34 8.52 24.68 -7.75
C SER A 34 9.38 25.90 -7.46
N SER A 35 10.35 26.15 -8.34
CA SER A 35 10.90 27.46 -8.68
C SER A 35 9.76 28.44 -9.01
N SER A 36 9.80 29.76 -8.79
CA SER A 36 10.83 30.74 -8.42
C SER A 36 10.12 32.04 -8.05
N SER A 37 10.67 32.81 -7.10
CA SER A 37 10.98 34.25 -7.21
C SER A 37 11.02 34.92 -5.84
N GLN A 38 12.12 35.66 -5.63
CA GLN A 38 12.51 36.37 -4.44
C GLN A 38 11.53 37.51 -4.09
N ASN A 39 11.34 37.79 -2.79
CA ASN A 39 11.75 39.08 -2.24
C ASN A 39 11.89 39.03 -0.71
N GLN A 40 12.95 39.66 -0.19
CA GLN A 40 13.15 39.95 1.23
C GLN A 40 12.29 41.14 1.64
N SER A 41 11.71 41.11 2.85
CA SER A 41 11.90 42.18 3.83
C SER A 41 11.39 41.76 5.21
N SER A 42 12.10 42.23 6.21
CA SER A 42 11.97 42.02 7.66
C SER A 42 11.16 43.14 8.31
N ALA A 43 10.30 42.82 9.29
CA ALA A 43 10.03 43.66 10.47
C ALA A 43 9.14 42.95 11.52
N VAL A 44 9.74 42.74 12.70
CA VAL A 44 9.32 43.03 14.09
C VAL A 44 7.85 42.89 14.55
N ALA A 45 7.75 42.28 15.74
CA ALA A 45 6.62 41.94 16.59
C ALA A 45 5.62 43.06 16.95
N ASN A 46 4.37 42.67 17.26
CA ASN A 46 3.82 42.83 18.62
C ASN A 46 2.59 41.93 18.86
N SER A 47 2.46 41.59 20.14
CA SER A 47 1.44 40.82 20.86
C SER A 47 -0.01 41.31 20.74
N SER A 48 -0.97 40.38 20.86
CA SER A 48 -1.97 40.37 21.96
C SER A 48 -3.05 39.30 21.74
N SER A 49 -3.36 38.63 22.84
CA SER A 49 -4.44 37.67 23.06
C SER A 49 -5.81 38.36 23.13
N SER A 50 -6.85 37.70 22.61
CA SER A 50 -8.16 37.67 23.27
C SER A 50 -9.01 36.50 22.77
N SER A 51 -9.81 36.00 23.70
CA SER A 51 -10.64 34.80 23.70
C SER A 51 -12.13 35.13 23.47
N SER A 52 -12.96 34.07 23.52
CA SER A 52 -14.44 33.96 23.52
C SER A 52 -15.08 33.79 22.13
N THR A 53 -15.71 32.67 21.76
CA THR A 53 -16.81 31.83 22.33
C THR A 53 -18.21 32.38 22.04
N SER A 54 -18.97 31.64 21.23
CA SER A 54 -20.44 31.40 21.28
C SER A 54 -20.85 30.59 20.02
N THR A 55 -21.17 29.29 20.10
CA THR A 55 -22.47 28.61 20.37
C THR A 55 -23.55 28.74 19.27
N ASP A 56 -23.95 27.55 18.76
CA ASP A 56 -25.32 27.08 18.44
C ASP A 56 -26.11 27.77 17.29
N GLN A 57 -27.00 27.15 16.52
CA GLN A 57 -27.68 25.84 16.48
C GLN A 57 -28.47 25.75 15.13
N ASN A 58 -28.76 24.52 14.63
CA ASN A 58 -29.99 24.05 13.91
C ASN A 58 -30.51 24.81 12.64
N ASN A 59 -31.22 24.24 11.64
CA ASN A 59 -31.89 22.95 11.39
C ASN A 59 -32.15 22.80 9.86
N SER A 60 -32.37 21.56 9.40
CA SER A 60 -33.30 20.97 8.39
C SER A 60 -34.14 21.91 7.48
N GLU A 61 -34.59 21.57 6.25
CA GLU A 61 -35.17 20.32 5.74
C GLU A 61 -35.45 20.41 4.20
N ALA A 62 -36.01 19.32 3.66
CA ALA A 62 -36.40 18.91 2.28
C ALA A 62 -37.23 19.93 1.43
N ASP A 63 -37.62 19.75 0.16
CA ASP A 63 -37.96 18.58 -0.66
C ASP A 63 -38.34 18.98 -2.12
N LYS A 64 -38.50 17.98 -3.01
CA LYS A 64 -39.30 17.91 -4.27
C LYS A 64 -38.87 18.66 -5.56
N GLN A 65 -39.31 18.29 -6.78
CA GLN A 65 -39.69 17.05 -7.50
C GLN A 65 -40.18 17.47 -8.91
N SER A 66 -39.69 16.83 -10.00
CA SER A 66 -40.34 16.64 -11.34
C SER A 66 -40.81 17.88 -12.15
N SER A 67 -41.12 17.90 -13.45
CA SER A 67 -41.27 16.93 -14.57
C SER A 67 -41.47 17.73 -15.88
N SER A 68 -41.54 17.00 -17.01
CA SER A 68 -42.16 17.35 -18.32
C SER A 68 -41.26 18.15 -19.29
N SER A 69 -40.77 17.61 -20.41
CA SER A 69 -41.37 16.97 -21.62
C SER A 69 -41.66 17.99 -22.73
N SER A 70 -41.00 17.83 -23.88
CA SER A 70 -41.67 17.82 -25.20
C SER A 70 -40.67 17.57 -26.32
N SER A 71 -40.98 16.52 -27.07
CA SER A 71 -40.54 16.17 -28.42
C SER A 71 -40.98 17.18 -29.48
N SER A 72 -40.18 17.34 -30.53
CA SER A 72 -40.70 17.38 -31.91
C SER A 72 -39.58 17.26 -32.94
N SER A 73 -39.75 16.24 -33.78
CA SER A 73 -39.12 15.97 -35.06
C SER A 73 -39.39 17.05 -36.11
N ASN A 74 -38.49 17.19 -37.09
CA ASN A 74 -38.88 17.50 -38.46
C ASN A 74 -38.01 16.75 -39.47
N THR A 75 -38.72 16.16 -40.42
CA THR A 75 -38.28 15.38 -41.59
C THR A 75 -38.20 16.31 -42.79
N SER A 76 -37.27 16.05 -43.71
CA SER A 76 -37.41 16.45 -45.11
C SER A 76 -36.92 15.34 -46.04
N THR A 77 -37.90 14.71 -46.70
CA THR A 77 -37.94 14.07 -48.03
C THR A 77 -37.37 15.02 -49.10
N SER A 78 -36.99 14.71 -50.34
CA SER A 78 -37.19 13.66 -51.36
C SER A 78 -36.19 14.02 -52.51
N SER A 79 -35.79 13.20 -53.48
CA SER A 79 -36.62 12.64 -54.57
C SER A 79 -35.78 11.82 -55.58
N SER A 80 -36.35 10.68 -56.02
CA SER A 80 -36.42 10.04 -57.36
C SER A 80 -35.28 10.21 -58.40
N SER A 81 -34.91 9.20 -59.20
CA SER A 81 -35.79 8.54 -60.19
C SER A 81 -35.28 7.19 -60.73
N THR A 82 -36.27 6.39 -61.14
CA THR A 82 -36.28 5.05 -61.76
C THR A 82 -35.97 5.09 -63.27
N SER A 83 -35.38 4.03 -63.82
CA SER A 83 -35.78 3.47 -65.12
C SER A 83 -35.19 2.08 -65.36
N SER A 84 -36.06 1.14 -65.70
CA SER A 84 -35.82 -0.25 -66.11
C SER A 84 -35.76 -0.39 -67.63
N SER A 85 -34.92 -1.28 -68.16
CA SER A 85 -35.28 -2.12 -69.33
C SER A 85 -34.32 -3.31 -69.47
N SER A 86 -34.90 -4.41 -69.96
CA SER A 86 -34.30 -5.74 -70.14
C SER A 86 -33.82 -5.97 -71.56
N SER A 87 -32.72 -6.70 -71.74
CA SER A 87 -32.51 -7.56 -72.91
C SER A 87 -31.56 -8.73 -72.57
N LYS A 88 -31.96 -9.94 -72.97
CA LYS A 88 -31.16 -11.16 -72.93
C LYS A 88 -30.19 -11.15 -74.10
N GLN A 89 -28.92 -11.50 -73.86
CA GLN A 89 -28.12 -12.20 -74.86
C GLN A 89 -27.09 -13.12 -74.18
N SER A 90 -27.12 -14.37 -74.62
CA SER A 90 -26.24 -15.46 -74.23
C SER A 90 -24.95 -15.39 -75.03
N SER A 91 -23.80 -15.39 -74.37
CA SER A 91 -22.53 -15.80 -74.96
C SER A 91 -21.58 -16.33 -73.87
N THR A 92 -21.22 -17.59 -74.04
CA THR A 92 -20.24 -18.38 -73.29
C THR A 92 -18.92 -17.64 -73.13
N ALA A 93 -18.47 -17.45 -71.89
CA ALA A 93 -17.08 -17.12 -71.58
C ALA A 93 -16.66 -17.71 -70.23
N THR A 94 -15.70 -18.61 -70.31
CA THR A 94 -14.92 -19.30 -69.29
C THR A 94 -14.73 -18.48 -68.00
N THR A 95 -15.39 -18.89 -66.91
CA THR A 95 -15.15 -18.28 -65.59
C THR A 95 -14.20 -19.15 -64.77
N ALA A 96 -12.96 -18.69 -64.68
CA ALA A 96 -11.98 -19.15 -63.72
C ALA A 96 -12.57 -19.20 -62.31
N LYS A 97 -12.32 -20.31 -61.59
CA LYS A 97 -12.57 -20.43 -60.14
C LYS A 97 -11.82 -19.31 -59.40
N LYS A 98 -12.51 -18.19 -59.16
CA LYS A 98 -12.07 -17.16 -58.23
C LYS A 98 -12.15 -17.78 -56.83
N LYS A 99 -11.01 -18.25 -56.32
CA LYS A 99 -10.84 -18.53 -54.88
C LYS A 99 -11.15 -17.25 -54.13
N THR A 100 -12.37 -17.14 -53.63
CA THR A 100 -12.78 -16.07 -52.71
C THR A 100 -11.93 -16.23 -51.46
N LYS A 101 -10.92 -15.38 -51.33
CA LYS A 101 -10.13 -15.23 -50.10
C LYS A 101 -11.07 -14.59 -49.09
N THR A 102 -11.84 -15.41 -48.38
CA THR A 102 -12.73 -14.96 -47.31
C THR A 102 -11.86 -14.32 -46.23
N THR A 103 -11.75 -13.00 -46.28
CA THR A 103 -11.02 -12.22 -45.28
C THR A 103 -11.81 -12.33 -43.99
N LYS A 104 -11.46 -13.29 -43.12
CA LYS A 104 -12.03 -13.43 -41.78
C LYS A 104 -11.74 -12.14 -41.01
N THR A 105 -12.70 -11.22 -41.00
CA THR A 105 -12.63 -9.99 -40.21
C THR A 105 -12.46 -10.37 -38.74
N THR A 106 -11.32 -10.04 -38.16
CA THR A 106 -11.04 -10.34 -36.75
C THR A 106 -11.70 -9.30 -35.88
N THR A 107 -12.79 -9.66 -35.20
CA THR A 107 -13.50 -8.76 -34.28
C THR A 107 -12.73 -8.64 -32.96
N LYS A 108 -12.31 -7.41 -32.61
CA LYS A 108 -11.59 -7.08 -31.37
C LYS A 108 -12.40 -6.10 -30.56
N VAL A 109 -12.83 -6.46 -29.34
CA VAL A 109 -13.75 -5.62 -28.56
C VAL A 109 -13.45 -5.67 -27.06
N TRP A 110 -13.54 -4.51 -26.41
CA TRP A 110 -13.56 -4.41 -24.95
C TRP A 110 -14.98 -4.63 -24.44
N LYS A 111 -15.13 -5.44 -23.39
CA LYS A 111 -16.43 -5.67 -22.74
C LYS A 111 -16.29 -5.58 -21.23
N THR A 112 -17.26 -4.94 -20.59
CA THR A 112 -17.42 -4.94 -19.14
C THR A 112 -18.59 -5.83 -18.77
N ILE A 113 -18.37 -6.82 -17.91
CA ILE A 113 -19.40 -7.76 -17.44
C ILE A 113 -19.29 -7.82 -15.92
N ASN A 114 -20.34 -7.46 -15.19
CA ASN A 114 -20.37 -7.43 -13.71
C ASN A 114 -19.16 -6.66 -13.12
N GLY A 115 -18.89 -5.47 -13.66
CA GLY A 115 -17.77 -4.61 -13.24
C GLY A 115 -16.37 -5.10 -13.64
N LYS A 116 -16.25 -6.27 -14.29
CA LYS A 116 -14.97 -6.84 -14.72
C LYS A 116 -14.71 -6.51 -16.19
N LYS A 117 -13.52 -6.02 -16.51
CA LYS A 117 -13.09 -5.72 -17.88
C LYS A 117 -12.49 -6.94 -18.56
N TYR A 118 -12.85 -7.13 -19.82
CA TYR A 118 -12.41 -8.21 -20.70
C TYR A 118 -12.03 -7.64 -22.08
N TYR A 119 -11.08 -8.30 -22.75
CA TYR A 119 -10.80 -8.05 -24.16
C TYR A 119 -11.07 -9.32 -24.97
N LEU A 120 -11.98 -9.24 -25.94
CA LEU A 120 -12.41 -10.37 -26.75
C LEU A 120 -11.79 -10.26 -28.15
N VAL A 121 -11.27 -11.37 -28.65
CA VAL A 121 -10.80 -11.54 -30.03
C VAL A 121 -11.59 -12.69 -30.63
N ASN A 122 -12.40 -12.41 -31.66
CA ASN A 122 -13.32 -13.36 -32.28
C ASN A 122 -14.25 -14.04 -31.26
N GLY A 123 -14.83 -13.23 -30.37
CA GLY A 123 -15.71 -13.71 -29.28
C GLY A 123 -15.00 -14.43 -28.12
N LYS A 124 -13.70 -14.75 -28.24
CA LYS A 124 -12.93 -15.44 -27.21
C LYS A 124 -12.21 -14.47 -26.29
N LYS A 125 -12.23 -14.74 -24.98
CA LYS A 125 -11.56 -13.90 -23.98
C LYS A 125 -10.03 -14.03 -24.08
N THR A 126 -9.35 -12.89 -24.07
CA THR A 126 -7.89 -12.81 -24.04
C THR A 126 -7.35 -13.15 -22.66
N THR A 127 -6.22 -13.85 -22.59
CA THR A 127 -5.55 -14.25 -21.35
C THR A 127 -4.06 -13.89 -21.38
N GLY A 128 -3.41 -13.84 -20.21
CA GLY A 128 -1.97 -13.62 -20.08
C GLY A 128 -1.53 -12.16 -20.23
N TYR A 129 -0.23 -11.94 -20.48
CA TYR A 129 0.35 -10.62 -20.68
C TYR A 129 0.29 -10.22 -22.16
N LYS A 130 -0.42 -9.14 -22.49
CA LYS A 130 -0.68 -8.74 -23.88
C LYS A 130 -0.58 -7.22 -24.06
N LYS A 131 -0.04 -6.81 -25.20
CA LYS A 131 -0.09 -5.43 -25.69
C LYS A 131 -1.36 -5.26 -26.54
N ILE A 132 -2.20 -4.29 -26.19
CA ILE A 132 -3.42 -3.94 -26.92
C ILE A 132 -3.39 -2.43 -27.14
N GLY A 133 -3.31 -2.01 -28.40
CA GLY A 133 -2.97 -0.63 -28.74
C GLY A 133 -1.63 -0.22 -28.12
N ASN A 134 -1.62 0.89 -27.41
CA ASN A 134 -0.41 1.46 -26.79
C ASN A 134 -0.10 0.91 -25.39
N TYR A 135 -0.97 0.08 -24.83
CA TYR A 135 -0.88 -0.32 -23.43
C TYR A 135 -0.65 -1.82 -23.26
N TRP A 136 0.06 -2.17 -22.20
CA TRP A 136 0.26 -3.54 -21.75
C TRP A 136 -0.72 -3.88 -20.62
N TYR A 137 -1.29 -5.09 -20.69
CA TYR A 137 -2.29 -5.60 -19.76
C TYR A 137 -1.90 -6.99 -19.28
N VAL A 138 -2.38 -7.38 -18.10
CA VAL A 138 -2.36 -8.76 -17.63
C VAL A 138 -3.78 -9.25 -17.46
N PHE A 139 -4.10 -10.40 -18.05
CA PHE A 139 -5.39 -11.06 -17.93
C PHE A 139 -5.23 -12.40 -17.20
N ILE A 140 -6.14 -12.71 -16.28
CA ILE A 140 -6.19 -14.05 -15.66
C ILE A 140 -6.71 -15.09 -16.67
N LYS A 141 -6.62 -16.39 -16.32
CA LYS A 141 -7.14 -17.49 -17.16
C LYS A 141 -8.62 -17.32 -17.54
N LYS A 142 -9.43 -16.73 -16.68
CA LYS A 142 -10.86 -16.41 -16.93
C LYS A 142 -11.07 -15.13 -17.78
N GLY A 143 -9.99 -14.47 -18.22
CA GLY A 143 -10.00 -13.31 -19.12
C GLY A 143 -10.21 -11.95 -18.48
N VAL A 144 -10.24 -11.86 -17.15
CA VAL A 144 -10.39 -10.59 -16.43
C VAL A 144 -9.07 -9.82 -16.42
N VAL A 145 -9.11 -8.52 -16.72
CA VAL A 145 -7.97 -7.60 -16.58
C VAL A 145 -7.57 -7.45 -15.12
N LEU A 146 -6.26 -7.52 -14.85
CA LEU A 146 -5.68 -7.23 -13.54
C LEU A 146 -5.20 -5.78 -13.45
N THR A 147 -5.36 -5.20 -12.26
CA THR A 147 -4.90 -3.85 -11.87
C THR A 147 -3.97 -3.91 -10.65
N GLY A 148 -3.40 -2.78 -10.25
CA GLY A 148 -2.49 -2.64 -9.13
C GLY A 148 -1.13 -3.30 -9.35
N VAL A 149 -0.43 -3.60 -8.25
CA VAL A 149 0.87 -4.29 -8.29
C VAL A 149 0.68 -5.75 -8.72
N ARG A 150 1.38 -6.16 -9.79
CA ARG A 150 1.34 -7.54 -10.31
C ARG A 150 2.73 -8.03 -10.69
N LYS A 151 3.01 -9.30 -10.41
CA LYS A 151 4.19 -9.98 -10.92
C LYS A 151 4.08 -10.03 -12.44
N ILE A 152 5.15 -9.66 -13.14
CA ILE A 152 5.20 -9.74 -14.60
C ILE A 152 5.33 -11.22 -15.00
N PRO A 153 4.45 -11.75 -15.87
CA PRO A 153 4.53 -13.14 -16.29
C PRO A 153 5.92 -13.49 -16.85
N ASN A 154 6.42 -14.66 -16.49
CA ASN A 154 7.74 -15.18 -16.86
C ASN A 154 8.93 -14.32 -16.39
N LYS A 155 8.72 -13.41 -15.43
CA LYS A 155 9.78 -12.61 -14.80
C LYS A 155 9.64 -12.63 -13.29
N SER A 156 10.73 -12.38 -12.58
CA SER A 156 10.73 -12.21 -11.10
C SER A 156 10.42 -10.79 -10.65
N THR A 157 10.09 -9.89 -11.57
CA THR A 157 9.82 -8.47 -11.32
C THR A 157 8.32 -8.17 -11.19
N TYR A 158 8.01 -7.02 -10.61
CA TYR A 158 6.65 -6.51 -10.46
C TYR A 158 6.45 -5.23 -11.26
N GLY A 159 5.26 -5.05 -11.82
CA GLY A 159 4.82 -3.81 -12.44
C GLY A 159 3.55 -3.29 -11.79
N TYR A 160 3.26 -2.01 -11.98
CA TYR A 160 2.01 -1.39 -11.55
C TYR A 160 1.07 -1.23 -12.74
N PHE A 161 -0.19 -1.64 -12.58
CA PHE A 161 -1.26 -1.50 -13.57
C PHE A 161 -2.30 -0.54 -13.01
N ASN A 162 -2.62 0.55 -13.72
CA ASN A 162 -3.57 1.54 -13.22
C ASN A 162 -5.02 1.01 -13.18
N ALA A 163 -5.98 1.84 -12.77
CA ALA A 163 -7.39 1.45 -12.68
C ALA A 163 -7.99 0.98 -14.03
N ALA A 164 -7.46 1.48 -15.16
CA ALA A 164 -7.87 1.04 -16.49
C ALA A 164 -7.23 -0.31 -16.90
N GLY A 165 -6.21 -0.78 -16.17
CA GLY A 165 -5.42 -1.97 -16.46
C GLY A 165 -4.15 -1.69 -17.27
N HIS A 166 -3.77 -0.43 -17.47
CA HIS A 166 -2.59 -0.06 -18.24
C HIS A 166 -1.34 -0.18 -17.37
N ARG A 167 -0.34 -0.95 -17.82
CA ARG A 167 0.98 -0.99 -17.20
C ARG A 167 1.64 0.40 -17.21
N GLN A 168 2.17 0.80 -16.07
CA GLN A 168 2.89 2.06 -15.89
C GLN A 168 4.40 1.88 -16.10
N PHE A 169 5.03 2.90 -16.68
CA PHE A 169 6.47 2.97 -16.98
C PHE A 169 7.15 4.20 -16.37
N LYS A 170 6.41 4.95 -15.54
CA LYS A 170 6.86 6.12 -14.79
C LYS A 170 6.44 5.95 -13.34
N ASN A 171 7.12 6.66 -12.43
CA ASN A 171 6.73 6.69 -11.02
C ASN A 171 5.23 6.99 -10.90
N THR A 172 4.57 6.29 -9.99
CA THR A 172 3.11 6.31 -9.88
C THR A 172 2.70 6.61 -8.44
N LYS A 173 1.87 7.63 -8.26
CA LYS A 173 1.23 7.97 -6.98
C LYS A 173 -0.19 7.44 -6.96
N THR A 174 -0.61 6.94 -5.80
CA THR A 174 -1.99 6.54 -5.50
C THR A 174 -2.41 7.20 -4.19
N SER A 175 -3.67 7.02 -3.78
CA SER A 175 -4.11 7.44 -2.44
C SER A 175 -3.40 6.69 -1.30
N LYS A 176 -2.94 5.45 -1.56
CA LYS A 176 -2.37 4.56 -0.51
C LYS A 176 -0.84 4.50 -0.50
N ALA A 177 -0.18 4.78 -1.62
CA ALA A 177 1.27 4.64 -1.76
C ALA A 177 1.84 5.41 -2.96
N TYR A 178 3.16 5.66 -2.89
CA TYR A 178 4.01 6.03 -4.01
C TYR A 178 4.83 4.83 -4.49
N TYR A 179 4.94 4.65 -5.80
CA TYR A 179 5.75 3.61 -6.43
C TYR A 179 6.85 4.23 -7.28
N TRP A 180 8.09 3.85 -7.02
CA TRP A 180 9.21 4.13 -7.91
C TRP A 180 9.26 3.06 -9.01
N ILE A 181 9.27 3.48 -10.27
CA ILE A 181 9.21 2.59 -11.43
C ILE A 181 10.30 3.00 -12.41
N ASN A 182 11.17 2.05 -12.78
CA ASN A 182 12.23 2.30 -13.74
C ASN A 182 11.72 2.32 -15.18
N LYS A 183 12.58 2.73 -16.14
CA LYS A 183 12.24 2.82 -17.58
C LYS A 183 11.68 1.52 -18.18
N SER A 184 12.03 0.35 -17.61
CA SER A 184 11.49 -0.95 -18.05
C SER A 184 10.07 -1.25 -17.56
N GLY A 185 9.49 -0.38 -16.73
CA GLY A 185 8.20 -0.56 -16.07
C GLY A 185 8.25 -1.52 -14.88
N THR A 186 9.42 -1.69 -14.26
CA THR A 186 9.61 -2.51 -13.06
C THR A 186 9.56 -1.61 -11.83
N ILE A 187 8.78 -2.00 -10.83
CA ILE A 187 8.74 -1.33 -9.53
C ILE A 187 10.06 -1.60 -8.79
N THR A 188 10.77 -0.52 -8.42
CA THR A 188 12.04 -0.57 -7.69
C THR A 188 11.90 -0.14 -6.24
N GLY A 189 10.75 0.41 -5.85
CA GLY A 189 10.47 0.81 -4.48
C GLY A 189 9.00 1.14 -4.25
N ILE A 190 8.64 1.27 -2.98
CA ILE A 190 7.31 1.72 -2.54
C ILE A 190 7.45 2.57 -1.27
N LYS A 191 6.63 3.59 -1.11
CA LYS A 191 6.39 4.29 0.16
C LYS A 191 4.89 4.27 0.44
N ASN A 192 4.47 3.43 1.40
CA ASN A 192 3.07 3.35 1.83
C ASN A 192 2.72 4.56 2.71
N TYR A 193 1.59 5.21 2.43
CA TYR A 193 1.14 6.41 3.13
C TYR A 193 0.39 6.06 4.43
N ALA A 194 1.09 5.43 5.37
CA ALA A 194 0.58 5.18 6.71
C ALA A 194 0.68 6.44 7.59
N LYS A 195 -0.22 6.55 8.58
CA LYS A 195 -0.20 7.64 9.58
C LYS A 195 0.64 7.19 10.78
N VAL A 196 1.61 8.02 11.16
CA VAL A 196 2.44 7.78 12.35
C VAL A 196 1.63 8.07 13.61
N ILE A 197 1.90 7.30 14.66
CA ILE A 197 1.32 7.44 15.99
C ILE A 197 2.47 7.39 16.97
N SER A 198 2.60 8.43 17.82
CA SER A 198 3.55 8.42 18.94
C SER A 198 3.01 7.54 20.07
N GLN A 199 3.90 6.81 20.76
CA GLN A 199 3.57 6.10 21.99
C GLN A 199 3.45 7.06 23.18
N LEU A 200 4.20 8.17 23.16
CA LEU A 200 4.28 9.15 24.22
C LEU A 200 3.15 10.20 24.15
N PRO A 201 2.79 10.81 25.30
CA PRO A 201 3.28 10.51 26.66
C PRO A 201 2.62 9.30 27.32
N GLU A 202 1.52 8.77 26.77
CA GLU A 202 0.63 7.85 27.47
C GLU A 202 1.22 6.45 27.68
N MET A 203 2.07 6.00 26.75
CA MET A 203 2.63 4.64 26.77
C MET A 203 4.16 4.67 26.72
N PRO A 204 4.84 5.01 27.83
CA PRO A 204 6.31 5.09 27.87
C PRO A 204 7.02 3.78 27.50
N THR A 205 6.36 2.63 27.62
CA THR A 205 6.91 1.32 27.21
C THR A 205 6.02 0.63 26.16
N GLY A 206 5.23 1.38 25.38
CA GLY A 206 4.27 0.83 24.42
C GLY A 206 4.71 0.84 22.96
N CYS A 207 6.01 0.71 22.66
CA CYS A 207 6.51 0.77 21.29
C CYS A 207 5.86 -0.30 20.40
N GLU A 208 5.74 -1.54 20.86
CA GLU A 208 5.20 -2.65 20.06
C GLU A 208 3.71 -2.49 19.79
N ILE A 209 2.93 -2.17 20.82
CA ILE A 209 1.48 -2.00 20.65
C ILE A 209 1.15 -0.78 19.80
N THR A 210 1.94 0.29 19.91
CA THR A 210 1.79 1.47 19.05
C THR A 210 2.19 1.15 17.60
N ALA A 211 3.27 0.42 17.38
CA ALA A 211 3.67 -0.05 16.05
C ALA A 211 2.62 -0.97 15.41
N VAL A 212 2.11 -1.94 16.17
CA VAL A 212 1.01 -2.83 15.75
C VAL A 212 -0.24 -2.01 15.41
N THR A 213 -0.58 -1.00 16.20
CA THR A 213 -1.71 -0.10 15.95
C THR A 213 -1.54 0.65 14.62
N MET A 214 -0.35 1.19 14.33
CA MET A 214 -0.08 1.85 13.05
C MET A 214 -0.25 0.89 11.86
N MET A 215 0.22 -0.35 11.99
CA MET A 215 0.06 -1.39 10.97
C MET A 215 -1.41 -1.75 10.73
N ILE A 216 -2.20 -1.93 11.80
CA ILE A 216 -3.64 -2.23 11.73
C ILE A 216 -4.42 -1.08 11.09
N ASN A 217 -4.11 0.16 11.48
CA ASN A 217 -4.72 1.36 10.89
C ASN A 217 -4.45 1.45 9.38
N PHE A 218 -3.23 1.15 8.94
CA PHE A 218 -2.92 1.14 7.50
C PHE A 218 -3.60 -0.01 6.73
N ALA A 219 -3.89 -1.12 7.41
CA ALA A 219 -4.66 -2.22 6.85
C ALA A 219 -6.13 -1.84 6.58
N GLY A 220 -6.63 -0.79 7.24
CA GLY A 220 -7.96 -0.22 7.02
C GLY A 220 -8.88 -0.26 8.25
N VAL A 221 -8.41 -0.76 9.39
CA VAL A 221 -9.19 -0.82 10.64
C VAL A 221 -8.88 0.40 11.48
N LYS A 222 -9.88 1.20 11.86
CA LYS A 222 -9.68 2.38 12.70
C LYS A 222 -9.64 1.97 14.17
N VAL A 223 -8.46 2.00 14.80
CA VAL A 223 -8.26 1.66 16.21
C VAL A 223 -7.22 2.58 16.86
N THR A 224 -7.45 2.95 18.12
CA THR A 224 -6.48 3.70 18.92
C THR A 224 -5.47 2.75 19.59
N LYS A 225 -4.29 3.27 19.98
CA LYS A 225 -3.29 2.47 20.70
C LYS A 225 -3.83 1.93 22.02
N GLN A 226 -4.70 2.69 22.70
CA GLN A 226 -5.37 2.28 23.93
C GLN A 226 -6.35 1.14 23.69
N GLN A 227 -7.15 1.20 22.61
CA GLN A 227 -8.07 0.12 22.24
C GLN A 227 -7.30 -1.16 21.89
N ALA A 228 -6.21 -1.05 21.12
CA ALA A 228 -5.36 -2.19 20.81
C ALA A 228 -4.72 -2.79 22.08
N ALA A 229 -4.27 -1.95 23.01
CA ALA A 229 -3.71 -2.40 24.28
C ALA A 229 -4.73 -3.16 25.16
N LYS A 230 -6.02 -2.82 25.12
CA LYS A 230 -7.07 -3.51 25.89
C LYS A 230 -7.22 -4.99 25.52
N VAL A 231 -6.94 -5.35 24.27
CA VAL A 231 -7.02 -6.75 23.80
C VAL A 231 -5.65 -7.47 23.81
N MET A 232 -4.59 -6.78 24.26
CA MET A 232 -3.25 -7.35 24.39
C MET A 232 -3.18 -8.22 25.66
N HIS A 233 -2.68 -9.44 25.52
CA HIS A 233 -2.46 -10.31 26.67
C HIS A 233 -1.25 -9.84 27.49
N TYR A 234 -1.30 -10.06 28.80
CA TYR A 234 -0.21 -9.76 29.74
C TYR A 234 0.40 -11.05 30.30
N SER A 235 1.72 -11.08 30.46
CA SER A 235 2.43 -12.25 30.96
C SER A 235 3.83 -11.86 31.44
N SER A 236 4.39 -12.63 32.37
CA SER A 236 5.83 -12.54 32.70
C SER A 236 6.73 -13.10 31.59
N ASN A 237 6.17 -13.83 30.61
CA ASN A 237 6.89 -14.31 29.44
C ASN A 237 6.54 -13.47 28.20
N PRO A 238 7.52 -12.80 27.56
CA PRO A 238 7.26 -11.86 26.46
C PRO A 238 6.70 -12.56 25.20
N ASN A 239 6.90 -13.87 25.05
CA ASN A 239 6.32 -14.65 23.95
C ASN A 239 4.85 -15.02 24.19
N LYS A 240 4.32 -14.80 25.40
CA LYS A 240 2.93 -15.11 25.77
C LYS A 240 2.08 -13.85 26.02
N GLY A 241 2.71 -12.72 26.31
CA GLY A 241 2.04 -11.44 26.54
C GLY A 241 3.02 -10.35 26.95
N PHE A 242 2.52 -9.13 27.12
CA PHE A 242 3.29 -7.98 27.54
C PHE A 242 3.71 -8.09 29.01
N ILE A 243 4.98 -7.78 29.30
CA ILE A 243 5.53 -7.80 30.65
C ILE A 243 5.29 -6.44 31.32
N GLY A 244 4.53 -6.44 32.42
CA GLY A 244 4.15 -5.21 33.13
C GLY A 244 3.01 -4.48 32.42
N SER A 245 3.10 -3.15 32.30
CA SER A 245 2.08 -2.33 31.62
C SER A 245 2.72 -1.33 30.64
N PRO A 246 2.21 -1.20 29.40
CA PRO A 246 2.73 -0.24 28.43
C PRO A 246 2.57 1.22 28.90
N TYR A 247 1.67 1.46 29.86
CA TYR A 247 1.41 2.77 30.46
C TYR A 247 2.38 3.15 31.60
N LYS A 248 3.31 2.26 31.96
CA LYS A 248 4.29 2.48 33.04
C LYS A 248 5.70 2.56 32.48
N LYS A 249 6.52 3.44 33.05
CA LYS A 249 7.97 3.45 32.84
C LYS A 249 8.58 2.16 33.38
N TRP A 250 9.77 1.80 32.91
CA TRP A 250 10.57 0.73 33.51
C TRP A 250 10.80 1.01 35.02
N PRO A 251 10.68 0.01 35.91
CA PRO A 251 10.45 -1.42 35.64
C PRO A 251 8.97 -1.86 35.60
N GLY A 252 8.02 -0.94 35.76
CA GLY A 252 6.58 -1.26 35.78
C GLY A 252 5.99 -1.69 34.44
N GLY A 253 6.69 -1.43 33.34
CA GLY A 253 6.44 -1.92 31.99
C GLY A 253 7.76 -2.26 31.32
N TYR A 254 7.76 -3.23 30.41
CA TYR A 254 8.98 -3.65 29.73
C TYR A 254 8.79 -3.79 28.23
N TRP A 255 8.29 -4.93 27.76
CA TRP A 255 8.20 -5.24 26.34
C TRP A 255 7.29 -6.45 26.07
N VAL A 256 6.99 -6.69 24.80
CA VAL A 256 6.32 -7.90 24.31
C VAL A 256 6.96 -8.39 23.01
N ALA A 257 7.16 -9.69 22.90
CA ALA A 257 7.65 -10.29 21.66
C ALA A 257 6.52 -10.45 20.63
N GLN A 258 6.88 -10.62 19.36
CA GLN A 258 5.95 -10.84 18.25
C GLN A 258 4.94 -11.96 18.51
N ASN A 259 5.34 -13.02 19.22
CA ASN A 259 4.44 -14.13 19.56
C ASN A 259 3.39 -13.77 20.62
N GLY A 260 3.71 -12.87 21.56
CA GLY A 260 2.81 -12.41 22.61
C GLY A 260 1.78 -11.39 22.12
N ILE A 261 2.09 -10.65 21.04
CA ILE A 261 1.22 -9.60 20.50
C ILE A 261 0.50 -9.97 19.20
N LYS A 262 0.87 -11.07 18.51
CA LYS A 262 0.22 -11.48 17.25
C LYS A 262 -1.30 -11.69 17.38
N SER A 263 -1.80 -12.04 18.57
CA SER A 263 -3.23 -12.19 18.83
C SER A 263 -3.99 -10.87 18.63
N VAL A 264 -3.39 -9.71 18.94
CA VAL A 264 -3.96 -8.39 18.68
C VAL A 264 -4.14 -8.18 17.17
N VAL A 265 -3.12 -8.51 16.37
CA VAL A 265 -3.20 -8.41 14.91
C VAL A 265 -4.29 -9.33 14.35
N LYS A 266 -4.34 -10.57 14.82
CA LYS A 266 -5.36 -11.55 14.42
C LYS A 266 -6.77 -11.11 14.83
N HIS A 267 -6.94 -10.48 15.99
CA HIS A 267 -8.22 -9.96 16.46
C HIS A 267 -8.80 -8.91 15.50
N TYR A 268 -7.99 -7.95 15.04
CA TYR A 268 -8.47 -6.88 14.17
C TYR A 268 -8.49 -7.23 12.68
N LEU A 269 -7.56 -8.07 12.21
CA LEU A 269 -7.39 -8.34 10.77
C LEU A 269 -7.80 -9.76 10.36
N GLY A 270 -8.24 -10.59 11.30
CA GLY A 270 -8.57 -12.01 11.09
C GLY A 270 -7.36 -12.92 10.89
N THR A 271 -6.21 -12.36 10.53
CA THR A 271 -4.95 -13.06 10.29
C THR A 271 -3.78 -12.31 10.92
N SER A 272 -2.72 -13.04 11.24
CA SER A 272 -1.44 -12.50 11.66
C SER A 272 -0.35 -13.40 11.10
N GLN A 273 0.77 -12.84 10.67
CA GLN A 273 1.91 -13.59 10.17
C GLN A 273 3.18 -13.18 10.91
N VAL A 274 3.69 -14.09 11.74
CA VAL A 274 5.04 -13.96 12.30
C VAL A 274 6.05 -14.13 11.16
N MET A 275 6.95 -13.17 11.02
CA MET A 275 7.99 -13.11 9.99
C MET A 275 9.40 -13.11 10.59
N THR A 276 9.55 -13.59 11.82
CA THR A 276 10.86 -13.75 12.46
C THR A 276 11.78 -14.59 11.59
N GLY A 277 12.99 -14.09 11.31
CA GLY A 277 13.97 -14.75 10.45
C GLY A 277 13.67 -14.70 8.94
N ALA A 278 12.63 -13.98 8.51
CA ALA A 278 12.34 -13.83 7.09
C ALA A 278 13.47 -13.09 6.35
N SER A 279 13.65 -13.34 5.05
CA SER A 279 14.59 -12.56 4.25
C SER A 279 14.08 -11.12 4.02
N MET A 280 14.99 -10.16 3.86
CA MET A 280 14.60 -8.77 3.53
C MET A 280 13.82 -8.69 2.21
N THR A 281 14.05 -9.60 1.26
CA THR A 281 13.23 -9.77 0.06
C THR A 281 11.76 -10.08 0.39
N SER A 282 11.53 -10.95 1.38
CA SER A 282 10.18 -11.29 1.85
C SER A 282 9.49 -10.13 2.56
N ILE A 283 10.24 -9.38 3.39
CA ILE A 283 9.77 -8.14 4.03
C ILE A 283 9.36 -7.12 2.97
N LYS A 284 10.23 -6.84 1.99
CA LYS A 284 9.94 -5.93 0.87
C LYS A 284 8.73 -6.38 0.05
N LYS A 285 8.52 -7.69 -0.14
CA LYS A 285 7.36 -8.22 -0.85
C LYS A 285 6.04 -7.96 -0.09
N LYS A 286 6.04 -7.96 1.25
CA LYS A 286 4.89 -7.52 2.06
C LYS A 286 4.62 -6.04 1.86
N LEU A 287 5.66 -5.21 2.01
CA LEU A 287 5.55 -3.75 1.83
C LEU A 287 5.02 -3.39 0.44
N LEU A 288 5.54 -4.03 -0.61
CA LEU A 288 5.15 -3.84 -2.01
C LEU A 288 3.67 -4.18 -2.27
N ARG A 289 3.09 -5.07 -1.46
CA ARG A 289 1.67 -5.42 -1.50
C ARG A 289 0.81 -4.54 -0.59
N SER A 290 1.38 -3.47 -0.02
CA SER A 290 0.74 -2.61 0.97
C SER A 290 0.34 -3.33 2.25
N HIS A 291 1.17 -4.27 2.71
CA HIS A 291 1.13 -4.82 4.06
C HIS A 291 2.35 -4.29 4.82
N CYS A 292 2.13 -3.41 5.78
CA CYS A 292 3.17 -2.94 6.69
C CYS A 292 3.73 -4.11 7.53
N VAL A 293 4.96 -3.93 8.01
CA VAL A 293 5.65 -4.94 8.82
C VAL A 293 6.16 -4.27 10.09
N VAL A 294 5.73 -4.75 11.25
CA VAL A 294 6.32 -4.36 12.53
C VAL A 294 7.63 -5.14 12.69
N MET A 295 8.71 -4.45 13.01
CA MET A 295 10.05 -5.00 13.17
C MET A 295 10.59 -4.58 14.53
N TRP A 296 11.10 -5.54 15.29
CA TRP A 296 11.82 -5.24 16.51
C TRP A 296 13.29 -5.01 16.17
N VAL A 297 13.90 -4.05 16.85
CA VAL A 297 15.25 -3.57 16.61
C VAL A 297 15.94 -3.36 17.96
N GLY A 298 17.19 -3.78 18.06
CA GLY A 298 18.03 -3.62 19.25
C GLY A 298 18.97 -2.44 19.14
N MET A 299 19.27 -1.78 20.26
CA MET A 299 20.19 -0.64 20.35
C MET A 299 19.86 0.47 19.35
N PHE A 300 18.61 0.91 19.33
CA PHE A 300 18.09 1.85 18.34
C PHE A 300 17.60 3.12 19.04
N ASP A 301 18.09 4.29 18.60
CA ASP A 301 17.87 5.59 19.26
C ASP A 301 18.18 5.59 20.77
N GLY A 302 19.20 4.83 21.20
CA GLY A 302 19.57 4.69 22.62
C GLY A 302 18.66 3.75 23.43
N ILE A 303 17.69 3.09 22.79
CA ILE A 303 16.79 2.12 23.42
C ILE A 303 17.31 0.71 23.18
N SER A 304 17.37 -0.10 24.24
CA SER A 304 17.90 -1.46 24.17
C SER A 304 17.03 -2.39 23.32
N ASN A 305 15.70 -2.32 23.45
CA ASN A 305 14.71 -3.02 22.66
C ASN A 305 13.63 -2.04 22.20
N HIS A 306 13.39 -1.97 20.89
CA HIS A 306 12.41 -1.08 20.29
C HIS A 306 11.63 -1.78 19.16
N ALA A 307 10.44 -1.26 18.83
CA ALA A 307 9.65 -1.76 17.70
C ALA A 307 9.20 -0.61 16.79
N ILE A 308 9.43 -0.78 15.50
CA ILE A 308 9.13 0.19 14.44
C ILE A 308 8.22 -0.44 13.39
N THR A 309 7.46 0.39 12.66
CA THR A 309 6.59 -0.09 11.57
C THR A 309 7.18 0.26 10.22
N LEU A 310 7.67 -0.72 9.49
CA LEU A 310 8.17 -0.54 8.13
C LEU A 310 7.02 -0.24 7.16
N THR A 311 7.23 0.76 6.31
CA THR A 311 6.23 1.28 5.36
C THR A 311 6.71 1.25 3.92
N GLY A 312 8.00 1.08 3.67
CA GLY A 312 8.51 1.14 2.31
C GLY A 312 9.98 0.87 2.16
N TYR A 313 10.44 0.92 0.93
CA TYR A 313 11.85 0.85 0.57
C TYR A 313 12.09 1.50 -0.80
N HIS A 314 13.28 2.08 -0.99
CA HIS A 314 13.76 2.56 -2.29
C HIS A 314 15.27 2.81 -2.20
N ASN A 315 16.03 2.49 -3.26
CA ASN A 315 17.47 2.80 -3.37
C ASN A 315 18.31 2.46 -2.11
N GLY A 316 18.11 1.25 -1.55
CA GLY A 316 18.84 0.79 -0.37
C GLY A 316 18.39 1.41 0.96
N LEU A 317 17.39 2.30 0.95
CA LEU A 317 16.74 2.81 2.16
C LEU A 317 15.48 2.00 2.48
N ILE A 318 15.19 1.89 3.77
CA ILE A 318 13.93 1.41 4.33
C ILE A 318 13.22 2.60 4.98
N TYR A 319 11.95 2.79 4.63
CA TYR A 319 11.07 3.80 5.25
C TYR A 319 10.27 3.16 6.37
N PHE A 320 10.15 3.85 7.50
CA PHE A 320 9.45 3.34 8.67
C PHE A 320 8.79 4.47 9.48
N MET A 321 7.85 4.09 10.32
CA MET A 321 7.25 4.94 11.34
C MET A 321 7.79 4.52 12.69
N ASP A 322 8.19 5.51 13.47
CA ASP A 322 8.82 5.32 14.77
C ASP A 322 7.88 5.80 15.88
N PRO A 323 7.37 4.88 16.73
CA PRO A 323 6.47 5.26 17.80
C PRO A 323 7.16 6.03 18.92
N TRP A 324 8.49 5.94 19.08
CA TRP A 324 9.21 6.66 20.13
C TRP A 324 9.31 8.15 19.82
N THR A 325 9.77 8.47 18.62
CA THR A 325 9.89 9.87 18.16
C THR A 325 8.58 10.44 17.62
N GLY A 326 7.61 9.57 17.27
CA GLY A 326 6.36 9.99 16.63
C GLY A 326 6.54 10.45 15.19
N THR A 327 7.64 10.07 14.52
CA THR A 327 8.01 10.57 13.19
C THR A 327 8.07 9.46 12.12
N LYS A 328 8.03 9.89 10.86
CA LYS A 328 8.36 9.05 9.70
C LYS A 328 9.84 9.25 9.37
N ARG A 329 10.60 8.17 9.29
CA ARG A 329 12.05 8.21 9.05
C ARG A 329 12.46 7.22 7.98
N SER A 330 13.73 7.32 7.59
CA SER A 330 14.37 6.31 6.75
C SER A 330 15.76 5.97 7.27
N ILE A 331 16.22 4.77 6.93
CA ILE A 331 17.54 4.27 7.31
C ILE A 331 18.09 3.38 6.19
N LYS A 332 19.42 3.28 6.06
CA LYS A 332 20.05 2.30 5.17
C LYS A 332 19.64 0.88 5.58
N GLU A 333 19.31 0.05 4.60
CA GLU A 333 18.91 -1.34 4.81
C GLU A 333 20.01 -2.14 5.53
N SER A 334 21.28 -1.89 5.21
CA SER A 334 22.41 -2.53 5.88
C SER A 334 22.43 -2.21 7.38
N THR A 335 22.25 -0.93 7.73
CA THR A 335 22.19 -0.49 9.13
C THR A 335 20.97 -1.06 9.85
N LEU A 336 19.79 -1.06 9.21
CA LEU A 336 18.59 -1.68 9.79
C LEU A 336 18.81 -3.17 10.11
N LYS A 337 19.48 -3.91 9.22
CA LYS A 337 19.75 -5.34 9.43
C LYS A 337 20.61 -5.60 10.67
N VAL A 338 21.54 -4.70 11.00
CA VAL A 338 22.35 -4.81 12.24
C VAL A 338 21.44 -4.72 13.45
N HIS A 339 20.61 -3.68 13.55
CA HIS A 339 19.68 -3.54 14.68
C HIS A 339 18.65 -4.67 14.74
N TRP A 340 18.18 -5.14 13.59
CA TRP A 340 17.25 -6.26 13.52
C TRP A 340 17.89 -7.57 14.04
N ALA A 341 19.16 -7.80 13.73
CA ALA A 341 19.91 -8.95 14.22
C ALA A 341 20.11 -8.91 15.75
N LEU A 342 20.37 -7.72 16.30
CA LEU A 342 20.49 -7.51 17.74
C LEU A 342 19.21 -7.86 18.51
N ASP A 343 18.04 -7.84 17.85
CA ASP A 343 16.77 -8.28 18.43
C ASP A 343 16.22 -9.58 17.81
N ALA A 344 17.13 -10.51 17.52
CA ALA A 344 16.81 -11.88 17.09
C ALA A 344 15.96 -11.95 15.80
N HIS A 345 16.11 -10.97 14.90
CA HIS A 345 15.41 -10.92 13.61
C HIS A 345 13.88 -11.00 13.72
N ARG A 346 13.26 -10.45 14.77
CA ARG A 346 11.82 -10.51 14.98
C ARG A 346 11.04 -9.57 14.06
N ALA A 347 9.95 -10.07 13.49
CA ALA A 347 9.04 -9.28 12.68
C ALA A 347 7.62 -9.86 12.68
N LEU A 348 6.62 -9.00 12.43
CA LEU A 348 5.20 -9.33 12.41
C LEU A 348 4.48 -8.56 11.31
N SER A 349 3.61 -9.24 10.58
CA SER A 349 2.70 -8.65 9.58
C SER A 349 1.35 -9.40 9.62
N TYR A 350 0.53 -9.28 8.58
CA TYR A 350 -0.78 -9.93 8.45
C TYR A 350 -0.98 -10.47 7.03
#